data_AF-A0A840UQS1-F1
#
_entry.id   AF-A0A840UQS1-F1
#
_cell.length_a   1.000
_cell.length_b   1.000
_cell.length_c   1.000
_cell.angle_alpha   90.00
_cell.angle_beta   90.00
_cell.angle_gamma   90.00
#
_symmetry.space_group_name_H-M   'P 1'
#
loop_
_entity.id
_entity.type
_entity.pdbx_description
1 polymer ?
#
loop_
_entity_poly.entity_id
_entity_poly.type
_entity_poly.pdbx_seq_one_letter_code
_entity_poly.pdbx_strand_id
1 'polypeptide(L)'
;MFDYKNKAIVLGISGNGLGIARSLGRRGVEVVVVTDTDRSANLFSRFISEKWFFCGSESALVEELVNRGGSFTDKPVLFPVRDATVLALADRLEEVKKYYHLAMPAADTVKKALCKTTFFQMAEEFGLAVPKSFSIRNFDEITQLPDNVKYPVIVKPEYRNDSYIANVSGKAFVAKDSDEMLESYGKFSEYQPQAIIQEYIPGSDSDLYFCFQYYKKNTKLAASLCGRKIRQYPPLCGSTSSCEVVSSPEVEEITTRFFKRINFVGPCSMEMKRDPRDGKFYLIEPTVGRLDWNNGFAEGNGLPIPFMNYLDALGLPFSEFIPKKISRRWIRWSSDFESAKIDRNNGNLSLWAWLWSIRPPVTSAIFAVDDPLPFMIQLFRRIKRKYTNVVDRIIKISKKKSRKLYFSEKYIIFKKNIDKDNLPSVVDKLSFKEANPEDIHEFIRRFKPHYNENDYGSLLSRINSGDFLILGYVKDTPNTPCSFFWLTEKDKFFLEKQKAAYQSDEICSCRAYVLEQFRNIGFSSNYRKFVESFVLEKGYKSIISFVRKNNFYQIKALKSTGCSEIGYLWRRVIFGKEFIKLELL
;
A
#
# COMPACT_ATOMS: atom_id res chain seq x y z
N MET A 1 -7.15 -29.36 30.00
CA MET A 1 -7.15 -28.44 28.84
C MET A 1 -8.23 -28.98 27.92
N PHE A 2 -9.22 -28.18 27.49
CA PHE A 2 -10.22 -28.68 26.54
C PHE A 2 -9.51 -28.97 25.21
N ASP A 3 -9.65 -30.18 24.70
CA ASP A 3 -9.07 -30.59 23.42
C ASP A 3 -10.10 -30.32 22.31
N TYR A 4 -9.94 -29.19 21.62
CA TYR A 4 -10.86 -28.75 20.59
C TYR A 4 -10.47 -29.36 19.24
N LYS A 5 -11.28 -30.29 18.73
CA LYS A 5 -11.03 -30.99 17.47
C LYS A 5 -11.15 -30.09 16.23
N ASN A 6 -12.12 -29.17 16.23
CA ASN A 6 -12.36 -28.31 15.08
C ASN A 6 -11.31 -27.19 15.00
N LYS A 7 -10.49 -27.18 13.95
CA LYS A 7 -9.53 -26.08 13.72
C LYS A 7 -10.26 -24.75 13.51
N ALA A 8 -9.61 -23.65 13.86
CA ALA A 8 -10.04 -22.30 13.47
C ALA A 8 -9.19 -21.80 12.30
N ILE A 9 -9.81 -21.41 11.19
CA ILE A 9 -9.12 -20.88 10.01
C ILE A 9 -9.34 -19.37 9.94
N VAL A 10 -8.27 -18.61 10.15
CA VAL A 10 -8.26 -17.14 10.14
C VAL A 10 -7.80 -16.64 8.78
N LEU A 11 -8.70 -15.99 8.04
CA LEU A 11 -8.49 -15.55 6.66
C LEU A 11 -7.83 -14.16 6.62
N GLY A 12 -6.60 -14.09 7.12
CA GLY A 12 -5.75 -12.90 7.11
C GLY A 12 -4.98 -12.70 8.42
N ILE A 13 -3.82 -12.03 8.35
CA ILE A 13 -2.92 -11.90 9.51
C ILE A 13 -2.50 -10.45 9.84
N SER A 14 -3.43 -9.52 9.64
CA SER A 14 -3.30 -8.15 10.16
C SER A 14 -3.40 -8.15 11.71
N GLY A 15 -3.45 -6.96 12.34
CA GLY A 15 -3.66 -6.89 13.80
C GLY A 15 -4.98 -7.53 14.26
N ASN A 16 -6.01 -7.49 13.40
CA ASN A 16 -7.27 -8.20 13.63
C ASN A 16 -7.03 -9.73 13.73
N GLY A 17 -6.39 -10.32 12.72
CA GLY A 17 -6.08 -11.76 12.68
C GLY A 17 -5.16 -12.21 13.83
N LEU A 18 -4.18 -11.38 14.23
CA LEU A 18 -3.35 -11.66 15.40
C LEU A 18 -4.17 -11.72 16.70
N GLY A 19 -5.14 -10.81 16.86
CA GLY A 19 -6.04 -10.79 18.00
C GLY A 19 -6.92 -12.05 18.08
N ILE A 20 -7.44 -12.50 16.93
CA ILE A 20 -8.21 -13.75 16.81
C ILE A 20 -7.34 -14.95 17.17
N ALA A 21 -6.16 -15.08 16.55
CA ALA A 21 -5.24 -16.19 16.80
C ALA A 21 -4.86 -16.29 18.28
N ARG A 22 -4.58 -15.16 18.94
CA ARG A 22 -4.29 -15.10 20.37
C ARG A 22 -5.48 -15.47 21.24
N SER A 23 -6.68 -14.97 20.92
CA SER A 23 -7.89 -15.28 21.69
C SER A 23 -8.20 -16.77 21.67
N LEU A 24 -8.08 -17.41 20.50
CA LEU A 24 -8.35 -18.84 20.30
C LEU A 24 -7.22 -19.73 20.83
N GLY A 25 -5.97 -19.46 20.44
CA GLY A 25 -4.82 -20.28 20.82
C GLY A 25 -4.52 -20.28 22.32
N ARG A 26 -4.80 -19.17 23.03
CA ARG A 26 -4.72 -19.14 24.51
C ARG A 26 -5.66 -20.13 25.20
N ARG A 27 -6.69 -20.58 24.49
CA ARG A 27 -7.72 -21.50 24.98
C ARG A 27 -7.60 -22.90 24.39
N GLY A 28 -6.49 -23.19 23.69
CA GLY A 28 -6.19 -24.51 23.16
C GLY A 28 -6.83 -24.84 21.81
N VAL A 29 -7.42 -23.85 21.12
CA VAL A 29 -7.93 -24.06 19.75
C VAL A 29 -6.75 -24.03 18.78
N GLU A 30 -6.66 -25.02 17.90
CA GLU A 30 -5.67 -25.02 16.81
C GLU A 30 -6.03 -23.94 15.78
N VAL A 31 -5.08 -23.04 15.50
CA VAL A 31 -5.30 -21.91 14.60
C VAL A 31 -4.49 -22.07 13.32
N VAL A 32 -5.19 -22.13 12.20
CA VAL A 32 -4.63 -22.03 10.85
C VAL A 32 -4.80 -20.61 10.37
N VAL A 33 -3.75 -20.00 9.82
CA VAL A 33 -3.81 -18.66 9.25
C VAL A 33 -3.63 -18.74 7.74
N VAL A 34 -4.56 -18.16 6.99
CA VAL A 34 -4.41 -17.95 5.54
C VAL A 34 -3.91 -16.53 5.28
N THR A 35 -2.84 -16.40 4.51
CA THR A 35 -2.18 -15.11 4.24
C THR A 35 -1.63 -15.03 2.82
N ASP A 36 -1.60 -13.83 2.26
CA ASP A 36 -1.00 -13.49 0.97
C ASP A 36 0.47 -13.05 1.09
N THR A 37 0.97 -12.94 2.32
CA THR A 37 2.31 -12.44 2.61
C THR A 37 3.03 -13.31 3.62
N ASP A 38 4.32 -13.51 3.40
CA ASP A 38 5.29 -14.09 4.34
C ASP A 38 6.01 -13.01 5.17
N ARG A 39 5.75 -11.72 4.86
CA ARG A 39 6.46 -10.58 5.44
C ARG A 39 5.81 -10.03 6.69
N SER A 40 4.62 -10.48 7.06
CA SER A 40 3.96 -10.01 8.28
C SER A 40 4.76 -10.45 9.52
N ALA A 41 4.96 -9.54 10.48
CA ALA A 41 5.57 -9.91 11.76
C ALA A 41 4.61 -10.75 12.62
N ASN A 42 3.30 -10.63 12.37
CA ASN A 42 2.26 -11.32 13.11
C ASN A 42 2.28 -12.85 12.89
N LEU A 43 2.89 -13.32 11.79
CA LEU A 43 3.06 -14.75 11.50
C LEU A 43 4.01 -15.47 12.46
N PHE A 44 4.73 -14.74 13.30
CA PHE A 44 5.61 -15.30 14.34
C PHE A 44 4.89 -15.49 15.67
N SER A 45 3.57 -15.28 15.71
CA SER A 45 2.80 -15.58 16.92
C SER A 45 2.87 -17.08 17.21
N ARG A 46 3.13 -17.42 18.48
CA ARG A 46 3.17 -18.83 18.92
C ARG A 46 1.80 -19.52 18.90
N PHE A 47 0.74 -18.74 18.80
CA PHE A 47 -0.65 -19.22 18.79
C PHE A 47 -1.15 -19.56 17.38
N ILE A 48 -0.25 -19.62 16.38
CA ILE A 48 -0.54 -20.05 15.02
C ILE A 48 0.06 -21.44 14.84
N SER A 49 -0.80 -22.44 14.67
CA SER A 49 -0.40 -23.84 14.45
C SER A 49 0.07 -24.08 13.02
N GLU A 50 -0.66 -23.55 12.04
CA GLU A 50 -0.34 -23.69 10.61
C GLU A 50 -0.48 -22.38 9.84
N LYS A 51 0.27 -22.26 8.74
CA LYS A 51 0.30 -21.09 7.86
C LYS A 51 0.05 -21.53 6.43
N TRP A 52 -1.02 -21.04 5.84
CA TRP A 52 -1.39 -21.32 4.46
C TRP A 52 -1.19 -20.06 3.63
N PHE A 53 -0.44 -20.18 2.54
CA PHE A 53 -0.15 -19.07 1.66
C PHE A 53 -1.08 -19.12 0.45
N PHE A 54 -1.85 -18.06 0.25
CA PHE A 54 -2.76 -17.92 -0.88
C PHE A 54 -2.63 -16.52 -1.49
N CYS A 55 -2.36 -16.47 -2.79
CA CYS A 55 -2.29 -15.24 -3.56
C CYS A 55 -3.33 -15.32 -4.68
N GLY A 56 -4.35 -14.47 -4.61
CA GLY A 56 -5.47 -14.47 -5.53
C GLY A 56 -6.56 -13.51 -5.05
N SER A 57 -7.66 -13.43 -5.80
CA SER A 57 -8.85 -12.67 -5.38
C SER A 57 -9.56 -13.36 -4.20
N GLU A 58 -10.41 -12.62 -3.50
CA GLU A 58 -11.23 -13.19 -2.41
C GLU A 58 -12.18 -14.29 -2.92
N SER A 59 -12.71 -14.16 -4.15
CA SER A 59 -13.53 -15.20 -4.78
C SER A 59 -12.73 -16.48 -5.03
N ALA A 60 -11.49 -16.37 -5.50
CA ALA A 60 -10.60 -17.51 -5.69
C ALA A 60 -10.19 -18.15 -4.35
N LEU A 61 -10.07 -17.36 -3.28
CA LEU A 61 -9.86 -17.88 -1.92
C LEU A 61 -11.05 -18.72 -1.48
N VAL A 62 -12.29 -18.25 -1.69
CA VAL A 62 -13.49 -19.01 -1.33
C VAL A 62 -13.61 -20.29 -2.15
N GLU A 63 -13.27 -20.26 -3.43
CA GLU A 63 -13.20 -21.46 -4.26
C GLU A 63 -12.20 -22.48 -3.74
N GLU A 64 -10.99 -22.04 -3.37
CA GLU A 64 -9.97 -22.90 -2.77
C GLU A 64 -10.45 -23.50 -1.43
N LEU A 65 -11.15 -22.71 -0.61
CA LEU A 65 -11.75 -23.20 0.64
C LEU A 65 -12.78 -24.29 0.36
N VAL A 66 -13.67 -24.10 -0.61
CA VAL A 66 -14.65 -25.12 -1.00
C VAL A 66 -13.97 -26.40 -1.49
N ASN A 67 -12.98 -26.28 -2.38
CA ASN A 67 -12.25 -27.42 -2.95
C ASN A 67 -11.52 -28.24 -1.87
N ARG A 68 -10.94 -27.57 -0.87
CA ARG A 68 -10.27 -28.24 0.27
C ARG A 68 -11.23 -28.71 1.35
N GLY A 69 -12.45 -28.19 1.39
CA GLY A 69 -13.36 -28.36 2.52
C GLY A 69 -13.64 -29.82 2.90
N GLY A 70 -13.65 -30.72 1.91
CA GLY A 70 -13.86 -32.16 2.13
C GLY A 70 -12.66 -32.91 2.72
N SER A 71 -11.48 -32.28 2.83
CA SER A 71 -10.25 -32.91 3.35
C SER A 71 -10.13 -32.92 4.87
N PHE A 72 -10.96 -32.15 5.58
CA PHE A 72 -10.92 -32.07 7.04
C PHE A 72 -11.76 -33.17 7.68
N THR A 73 -11.20 -33.83 8.69
CA THR A 73 -11.93 -34.80 9.53
C THR A 73 -13.06 -34.10 10.32
N ASP A 74 -12.76 -32.97 10.96
CA ASP A 74 -13.72 -32.14 11.68
C ASP A 74 -13.86 -30.79 10.96
N LYS A 75 -15.11 -30.37 10.66
CA LYS A 75 -15.37 -29.12 9.94
C LYS A 75 -14.73 -27.92 10.67
N PRO A 76 -13.82 -27.17 10.05
CA PRO A 76 -13.20 -26.02 10.71
C PRO A 76 -14.17 -24.84 10.88
N VAL A 77 -13.86 -23.93 11.80
CA VAL A 77 -14.57 -22.64 11.96
C VAL A 77 -13.83 -21.54 11.20
N LEU A 78 -14.52 -20.82 10.32
CA LEU A 78 -13.93 -19.72 9.54
C LEU A 78 -14.00 -18.37 10.27
N PHE A 79 -12.92 -17.60 10.16
CA PHE A 79 -12.81 -16.24 10.69
C PHE A 79 -12.32 -15.29 9.58
N PRO A 80 -13.24 -14.62 8.86
CA PRO A 80 -12.85 -13.58 7.91
C PRO A 80 -12.32 -12.35 8.64
N VAL A 81 -11.30 -11.72 8.05
CA VAL A 81 -10.59 -10.58 8.66
C VAL A 81 -10.83 -9.27 7.90
N ARG A 82 -11.29 -9.35 6.64
CA ARG A 82 -11.55 -8.22 5.73
C ARG A 82 -13.01 -8.24 5.26
N ASP A 83 -13.59 -7.07 5.01
CA ASP A 83 -14.94 -6.95 4.44
C ASP A 83 -15.07 -7.64 3.09
N ALA A 84 -14.03 -7.54 2.24
CA ALA A 84 -14.01 -8.21 0.94
C ALA A 84 -14.09 -9.76 1.07
N THR A 85 -13.43 -10.34 2.08
CA THR A 85 -13.54 -11.76 2.39
C THR A 85 -14.95 -12.12 2.89
N VAL A 86 -15.54 -11.27 3.73
CA VAL A 86 -16.92 -11.46 4.23
C VAL A 86 -17.91 -11.46 3.05
N LEU A 87 -17.78 -10.53 2.11
CA LEU A 87 -18.62 -10.45 0.91
C LEU A 87 -18.46 -11.67 0.01
N ALA A 88 -17.22 -12.11 -0.25
CA ALA A 88 -16.97 -13.30 -1.05
C ALA A 88 -17.53 -14.58 -0.41
N LEU A 89 -17.45 -14.69 0.93
CA LEU A 89 -18.07 -15.80 1.67
C LEU A 89 -19.60 -15.71 1.60
N ALA A 90 -20.18 -14.52 1.66
CA ALA A 90 -21.62 -14.32 1.54
C ALA A 90 -22.15 -14.77 0.16
N ASP A 91 -21.40 -14.54 -0.91
CA ASP A 91 -21.78 -14.96 -2.27
C ASP A 91 -21.93 -16.48 -2.43
N ARG A 92 -21.15 -17.26 -1.67
CA ARG A 92 -21.17 -18.74 -1.71
C ARG A 92 -21.52 -19.34 -0.34
N LEU A 93 -22.31 -18.63 0.47
CA LEU A 93 -22.50 -18.94 1.89
C LEU A 93 -22.97 -20.38 2.14
N GLU A 94 -24.01 -20.81 1.41
CA GLU A 94 -24.59 -22.14 1.60
C GLU A 94 -23.67 -23.26 1.14
N GLU A 95 -22.81 -23.00 0.15
CA GLU A 95 -21.79 -23.95 -0.29
C GLU A 95 -20.65 -24.05 0.73
N VAL A 96 -20.17 -22.92 1.26
CA VAL A 96 -19.14 -22.86 2.29
C VAL A 96 -19.61 -23.56 3.57
N LYS A 97 -20.86 -23.36 3.99
CA LYS A 97 -21.44 -24.02 5.18
C LYS A 97 -21.48 -25.53 5.10
N LYS A 98 -21.41 -26.13 3.90
CA LYS A 98 -21.31 -27.60 3.75
C LYS A 98 -20.02 -28.13 4.35
N TYR A 99 -18.93 -27.36 4.30
CA TYR A 99 -17.60 -27.78 4.70
C TYR A 99 -17.06 -27.09 5.95
N TYR A 100 -17.59 -25.92 6.29
CA TYR A 100 -17.11 -25.10 7.39
C TYR A 100 -18.22 -24.59 8.30
N HIS A 101 -17.91 -24.39 9.57
CA HIS A 101 -18.74 -23.61 10.48
C HIS A 101 -18.48 -22.11 10.29
N LEU A 102 -19.54 -21.33 10.16
CA LEU A 102 -19.47 -19.88 10.01
C LEU A 102 -20.69 -19.26 10.69
N ALA A 103 -20.47 -18.45 11.73
CA ALA A 103 -21.51 -17.65 12.36
C ALA A 103 -21.53 -16.26 11.72
N MET A 104 -22.41 -16.10 10.74
CA MET A 104 -22.57 -14.92 9.90
C MET A 104 -24.05 -14.79 9.54
N PRO A 105 -24.59 -13.57 9.34
CA PRO A 105 -25.99 -13.43 8.95
C PRO A 105 -26.21 -13.87 7.51
N ALA A 106 -27.46 -13.82 7.04
CA ALA A 106 -27.79 -14.11 5.66
C ALA A 106 -27.00 -13.21 4.68
N ALA A 107 -26.71 -13.74 3.49
CA ALA A 107 -25.87 -13.06 2.50
C ALA A 107 -26.41 -11.66 2.12
N ASP A 108 -27.73 -11.52 1.98
CA ASP A 108 -28.39 -10.24 1.70
C ASP A 108 -28.19 -9.23 2.84
N THR A 109 -28.36 -9.66 4.10
CA THR A 109 -28.08 -8.84 5.29
C THR A 109 -26.64 -8.34 5.32
N VAL A 110 -25.67 -9.22 5.03
CA VAL A 110 -24.25 -8.85 4.95
C VAL A 110 -24.03 -7.77 3.90
N LYS A 111 -24.53 -7.98 2.67
CA LYS A 111 -24.33 -7.07 1.55
C LYS A 111 -24.95 -5.70 1.80
N LYS A 112 -26.19 -5.67 2.30
CA LYS A 112 -26.89 -4.42 2.66
C LYS A 112 -26.21 -3.67 3.80
N ALA A 113 -25.73 -4.38 4.82
CA ALA A 113 -25.09 -3.72 5.96
C ALA A 113 -23.66 -3.22 5.65
N LEU A 114 -22.90 -3.89 4.78
CA LEU A 114 -21.56 -3.45 4.39
C LEU A 114 -21.56 -2.37 3.29
N CYS A 115 -22.60 -2.30 2.47
CA CYS A 115 -22.74 -1.25 1.47
C CYS A 115 -23.15 0.06 2.18
N LYS A 116 -22.30 1.09 2.10
CA LYS A 116 -22.54 2.38 2.79
C LYS A 116 -23.88 3.01 2.43
N THR A 117 -24.27 2.99 1.15
CA THR A 117 -25.53 3.56 0.67
C THR A 117 -26.73 2.88 1.33
N THR A 118 -26.80 1.54 1.26
CA THR A 118 -27.94 0.79 1.83
C THR A 118 -27.89 0.74 3.36
N PHE A 119 -26.71 0.80 3.97
CA PHE A 119 -26.55 1.00 5.41
C PHE A 119 -27.22 2.27 5.92
N PHE A 120 -26.93 3.43 5.29
CA PHE A 120 -27.53 4.70 5.70
C PHE A 120 -29.05 4.71 5.48
N GLN A 121 -29.53 4.16 4.36
CA GLN A 121 -30.97 4.00 4.11
C GLN A 121 -31.66 3.17 5.20
N MET A 122 -31.10 2.00 5.55
CA MET A 122 -31.66 1.17 6.64
C MET A 122 -31.65 1.92 7.97
N ALA A 123 -30.58 2.66 8.28
CA ALA A 123 -30.51 3.42 9.53
C ALA A 123 -31.57 4.55 9.59
N GLU A 124 -31.81 5.26 8.47
CA GLU A 124 -32.88 6.27 8.37
C GLU A 124 -34.27 5.64 8.51
N GLU A 125 -34.55 4.54 7.82
CA GLU A 125 -35.78 3.75 7.97
C GLU A 125 -35.96 3.28 9.43
N PHE A 126 -34.86 3.12 10.16
CA PHE A 126 -34.88 2.73 11.57
C PHE A 126 -35.04 3.89 12.55
N GLY A 127 -35.16 5.13 12.04
CA GLY A 127 -35.23 6.33 12.87
C GLY A 127 -33.94 6.59 13.63
N LEU A 128 -32.80 6.12 13.09
CA LEU A 128 -31.48 6.34 13.66
C LEU A 128 -30.79 7.50 12.94
N ALA A 129 -30.08 8.34 13.68
CA ALA A 129 -29.41 9.50 13.11
C ALA A 129 -28.22 9.07 12.24
N VAL A 130 -28.18 9.56 11.00
CA VAL A 130 -27.05 9.39 10.07
C VAL A 130 -26.66 10.73 9.47
N PRO A 131 -25.38 10.92 9.10
CA PRO A 131 -24.97 12.14 8.42
C PRO A 131 -25.65 12.20 7.04
N LYS A 132 -26.16 13.37 6.65
CA LYS A 132 -26.75 13.55 5.32
C LYS A 132 -25.74 13.15 4.25
N SER A 133 -26.16 12.31 3.31
CA SER A 133 -25.23 11.68 2.36
C SER A 133 -25.81 11.69 0.95
N PHE A 134 -24.94 11.94 -0.02
CA PHE A 134 -25.25 11.90 -1.45
C PHE A 134 -24.27 10.94 -2.13
N SER A 135 -24.80 9.94 -2.82
CA SER A 135 -23.99 9.00 -3.59
C SER A 135 -23.89 9.47 -5.04
N ILE A 136 -22.69 9.46 -5.59
CA ILE A 136 -22.41 9.76 -6.99
C ILE A 136 -21.67 8.58 -7.61
N ARG A 137 -21.96 8.28 -8.88
CA ARG A 137 -21.34 7.18 -9.63
C ARG A 137 -20.18 7.64 -10.51
N ASN A 138 -20.19 8.92 -10.90
CA ASN A 138 -19.22 9.53 -11.78
C ASN A 138 -19.20 11.06 -11.56
N PHE A 139 -18.34 11.75 -12.32
CA PHE A 139 -18.17 13.20 -12.22
C PHE A 139 -19.43 13.98 -12.64
N ASP A 140 -20.19 13.48 -13.63
CA ASP A 140 -21.36 14.19 -14.18
C ASP A 140 -22.47 14.35 -13.13
N GLU A 141 -22.63 13.35 -12.26
CA GLU A 141 -23.60 13.36 -11.16
C GLU A 141 -23.27 14.40 -10.06
N ILE A 142 -22.06 14.98 -10.03
CA ILE A 142 -21.72 16.07 -9.11
C ILE A 142 -22.58 17.31 -9.38
N THR A 143 -22.88 17.59 -10.64
CA THR A 143 -23.74 18.72 -11.04
C THR A 143 -25.19 18.55 -10.62
N GLN A 144 -25.59 17.33 -10.23
CA GLN A 144 -26.94 17.00 -9.79
C GLN A 144 -27.08 17.05 -8.26
N LEU A 145 -26.00 17.39 -7.54
CA LEU A 145 -26.07 17.59 -6.10
C LEU A 145 -27.00 18.76 -5.78
N PRO A 146 -27.78 18.68 -4.69
CA PRO A 146 -28.65 19.78 -4.30
C PRO A 146 -27.88 21.06 -4.02
N ASP A 147 -28.44 22.22 -4.39
CA ASP A 147 -27.85 23.54 -4.11
C ASP A 147 -27.62 23.81 -2.61
N ASN A 148 -28.27 23.03 -1.74
CA ASN A 148 -28.22 23.18 -0.30
C ASN A 148 -27.25 22.22 0.42
N VAL A 149 -26.27 21.64 -0.28
CA VAL A 149 -25.16 20.91 0.36
C VAL A 149 -24.50 21.82 1.41
N LYS A 150 -24.55 21.39 2.67
CA LYS A 150 -23.98 22.14 3.79
C LYS A 150 -22.54 21.68 4.03
N TYR A 151 -21.60 22.61 3.84
CA TYR A 151 -20.19 22.39 4.13
C TYR A 151 -19.84 22.63 5.61
N PRO A 152 -18.77 22.00 6.15
CA PRO A 152 -17.88 21.06 5.46
C PRO A 152 -18.51 19.70 5.18
N VAL A 153 -18.01 19.02 4.15
CA VAL A 153 -18.38 17.65 3.76
C VAL A 153 -17.18 16.72 3.83
N ILE A 154 -17.47 15.42 3.92
CA ILE A 154 -16.52 14.33 3.73
C ILE A 154 -16.74 13.75 2.34
N VAL A 155 -15.67 13.69 1.55
CA VAL A 155 -15.61 12.99 0.26
C VAL A 155 -14.86 11.67 0.47
N LYS A 156 -15.52 10.55 0.19
CA LYS A 156 -14.93 9.21 0.34
C LYS A 156 -15.45 8.26 -0.74
N PRO A 157 -14.69 7.24 -1.15
CA PRO A 157 -15.20 6.26 -2.09
C PRO A 157 -16.30 5.40 -1.42
N GLU A 158 -17.26 4.92 -2.22
CA GLU A 158 -18.39 4.12 -1.70
C GLU A 158 -17.91 2.84 -0.99
N TYR A 159 -16.92 2.17 -1.55
CA TYR A 159 -16.12 1.10 -0.94
C TYR A 159 -14.64 1.34 -1.27
N ARG A 160 -13.69 0.53 -0.79
CA ARG A 160 -12.27 0.70 -1.15
C ARG A 160 -11.80 -0.52 -1.91
N ASN A 161 -11.71 -0.41 -3.23
CA ASN A 161 -11.17 -1.47 -4.09
C ASN A 161 -9.63 -1.52 -4.04
N ASP A 162 -9.04 -2.55 -4.64
CA ASP A 162 -7.58 -2.72 -4.64
C ASP A 162 -6.85 -1.58 -5.36
N SER A 163 -7.45 -1.02 -6.41
CA SER A 163 -6.90 0.12 -7.16
C SER A 163 -6.79 1.38 -6.28
N TYR A 164 -7.85 1.70 -5.53
CA TYR A 164 -7.87 2.79 -4.56
C TYR A 164 -6.80 2.57 -3.48
N ILE A 165 -6.77 1.37 -2.89
CA ILE A 165 -5.83 1.05 -1.79
C ILE A 165 -4.37 1.15 -2.27
N ALA A 166 -4.10 0.79 -3.52
CA ALA A 166 -2.75 0.83 -4.09
C ALA A 166 -2.26 2.26 -4.42
N ASN A 167 -3.16 3.16 -4.81
CA ASN A 167 -2.79 4.45 -5.38
C ASN A 167 -3.13 5.67 -4.50
N VAL A 168 -4.10 5.54 -3.58
CA VAL A 168 -4.63 6.67 -2.81
C VAL A 168 -4.29 6.52 -1.33
N SER A 169 -3.68 7.58 -0.76
CA SER A 169 -3.45 7.68 0.68
C SER A 169 -4.61 8.40 1.34
N GLY A 170 -5.28 7.74 2.29
CA GLY A 170 -6.40 8.30 3.05
C GLY A 170 -7.70 7.52 2.82
N LYS A 171 -8.60 7.57 3.80
CA LYS A 171 -9.90 6.88 3.75
C LYS A 171 -11.06 7.82 3.37
N ALA A 172 -10.87 9.10 3.60
CA ALA A 172 -11.87 10.14 3.54
C ALA A 172 -11.14 11.50 3.53
N PHE A 173 -11.69 12.47 2.82
CA PHE A 173 -11.15 13.81 2.68
C PHE A 173 -12.20 14.82 3.16
N VAL A 174 -11.80 15.77 3.99
CA VAL A 174 -12.69 16.85 4.43
C VAL A 174 -12.57 18.00 3.43
N ALA A 175 -13.69 18.48 2.94
CA ALA A 175 -13.80 19.61 2.02
C ALA A 175 -14.67 20.69 2.65
N LYS A 176 -14.16 21.92 2.71
CA LYS A 176 -14.82 23.07 3.36
C LYS A 176 -15.73 23.85 2.42
N ASP A 177 -15.63 23.61 1.13
CA ASP A 177 -16.41 24.23 0.07
C ASP A 177 -16.46 23.32 -1.16
N SER A 178 -17.14 23.78 -2.21
CA SER A 178 -17.33 23.04 -3.46
C SER A 178 -16.01 22.79 -4.20
N ASP A 179 -15.06 23.72 -4.16
CA ASP A 179 -13.79 23.58 -4.86
C ASP A 179 -12.90 22.53 -4.18
N GLU A 180 -12.80 22.57 -2.85
CA GLU A 180 -12.10 21.55 -2.06
C GLU A 180 -12.77 20.16 -2.21
N MET A 181 -14.09 20.12 -2.43
CA MET A 181 -14.83 18.87 -2.66
C MET A 181 -14.45 18.26 -4.02
N LEU A 182 -14.42 19.06 -5.08
CA LEU A 182 -13.98 18.65 -6.41
C LEU A 182 -12.52 18.20 -6.40
N GLU A 183 -11.63 18.95 -5.74
CA GLU A 183 -10.23 18.57 -5.55
C GLU A 183 -10.11 17.22 -4.82
N SER A 184 -10.91 17.03 -3.77
CA SER A 184 -10.93 15.79 -2.99
C SER A 184 -11.44 14.59 -3.78
N TYR A 185 -12.45 14.77 -4.62
CA TYR A 185 -12.92 13.73 -5.53
C TYR A 185 -11.86 13.39 -6.60
N GLY A 186 -11.21 14.41 -7.17
CA GLY A 186 -10.13 14.27 -8.14
C GLY A 186 -8.92 13.47 -7.63
N LYS A 187 -8.70 13.39 -6.31
CA LYS A 187 -7.62 12.57 -5.71
C LYS A 187 -7.77 11.07 -5.96
N PHE A 188 -8.98 10.58 -6.25
CA PHE A 188 -9.22 9.14 -6.36
C PHE A 188 -10.16 8.71 -7.48
N SER A 189 -10.88 9.61 -8.13
CA SER A 189 -11.92 9.30 -9.11
C SER A 189 -11.42 8.48 -10.31
N GLU A 190 -10.17 8.65 -10.74
CA GLU A 190 -9.52 7.83 -11.78
C GLU A 190 -9.43 6.35 -11.39
N TYR A 191 -9.23 6.05 -10.10
CA TYR A 191 -9.10 4.69 -9.58
C TYR A 191 -10.46 4.12 -9.15
N GLN A 192 -11.37 4.98 -8.72
CA GLN A 192 -12.71 4.62 -8.27
C GLN A 192 -13.67 5.82 -8.37
N PRO A 193 -14.56 5.86 -9.39
CA PRO A 193 -15.44 7.00 -9.61
C PRO A 193 -16.66 7.03 -8.66
N GLN A 194 -17.04 5.89 -8.06
CA GLN A 194 -18.16 5.84 -7.12
C GLN A 194 -17.76 6.45 -5.77
N ALA A 195 -18.43 7.53 -5.38
CA ALA A 195 -18.13 8.28 -4.17
C ALA A 195 -19.38 8.63 -3.38
N ILE A 196 -19.16 8.94 -2.10
CA ILE A 196 -20.15 9.46 -1.18
C ILE A 196 -19.66 10.84 -0.72
N ILE A 197 -20.53 11.83 -0.89
CA ILE A 197 -20.40 13.19 -0.37
C ILE A 197 -21.32 13.28 0.85
N GLN A 198 -20.72 13.44 2.03
CA GLN A 198 -21.41 13.26 3.30
C GLN A 198 -21.21 14.47 4.20
N GLU A 199 -22.23 14.85 4.97
CA GLU A 199 -22.12 15.87 6.03
C GLU A 199 -20.95 15.53 6.97
N TYR A 200 -20.08 16.51 7.21
CA TYR A 200 -19.04 16.37 8.21
C TYR A 200 -19.63 16.58 9.61
N ILE A 201 -19.63 15.51 10.42
CA ILE A 201 -19.97 15.61 11.84
C ILE A 201 -18.77 16.15 12.61
N PRO A 202 -18.88 17.34 13.26
CA PRO A 202 -17.76 17.95 13.98
C PRO A 202 -17.40 17.19 15.25
N GLY A 203 -16.37 17.65 15.94
CA GLY A 203 -15.85 17.02 17.15
C GLY A 203 -14.51 16.33 16.94
N SER A 204 -13.87 16.08 18.07
CA SER A 204 -12.56 15.46 18.23
C SER A 204 -12.59 13.94 18.00
N ASP A 205 -11.42 13.31 18.03
CA ASP A 205 -11.32 11.86 18.06
C ASP A 205 -12.06 11.24 19.27
N SER A 206 -12.18 11.97 20.39
CA SER A 206 -12.89 11.49 21.59
C SER A 206 -14.42 11.53 21.51
N ASP A 207 -14.95 12.13 20.44
CA ASP A 207 -16.38 12.11 20.13
C ASP A 207 -16.75 10.87 19.29
N LEU A 208 -15.78 10.02 18.92
CA LEU A 208 -16.02 8.75 18.24
C LEU A 208 -16.17 7.60 19.23
N TYR A 209 -17.35 7.00 19.20
CA TYR A 209 -17.75 5.87 20.02
C TYR A 209 -17.87 4.64 19.13
N PHE A 210 -17.64 3.48 19.71
CA PHE A 210 -17.93 2.22 19.06
C PHE A 210 -18.54 1.24 20.07
N CYS A 211 -19.43 0.38 19.60
CA CYS A 211 -20.02 -0.66 20.42
C CYS A 211 -19.77 -2.02 19.77
N PHE A 212 -19.09 -2.90 20.48
CA PHE A 212 -18.90 -4.29 20.07
C PHE A 212 -20.07 -5.12 20.59
N GLN A 213 -20.70 -5.89 19.70
CA GLN A 213 -21.75 -6.82 20.07
C GLN A 213 -21.54 -8.19 19.45
N TYR A 214 -22.05 -9.21 20.14
CA TYR A 214 -22.07 -10.58 19.64
C TYR A 214 -23.50 -11.13 19.71
N TYR A 215 -24.03 -11.53 18.56
CA TYR A 215 -25.34 -12.15 18.43
C TYR A 215 -25.17 -13.65 18.18
N LYS A 216 -25.81 -14.48 19.01
CA LYS A 216 -25.84 -15.93 18.81
C LYS A 216 -26.63 -16.29 17.56
N LYS A 217 -26.50 -17.53 17.07
CA LYS A 217 -27.31 -18.09 15.97
C LYS A 217 -28.83 -17.92 16.15
N ASN A 218 -29.33 -17.87 17.39
CA ASN A 218 -30.73 -17.63 17.70
C ASN A 218 -31.09 -16.14 17.83
N THR A 219 -30.27 -15.24 17.27
CA THR A 219 -30.40 -13.78 17.30
C THR A 219 -30.43 -13.14 18.70
N LYS A 220 -30.14 -13.89 19.76
CA LYS A 220 -29.99 -13.35 21.12
C LYS A 220 -28.65 -12.62 21.25
N LEU A 221 -28.69 -11.37 21.73
CA LEU A 221 -27.51 -10.61 22.14
C LEU A 221 -26.85 -11.34 23.33
N ALA A 222 -25.58 -11.73 23.17
CA ALA A 222 -24.83 -12.46 24.19
C ALA A 222 -23.69 -11.65 24.83
N ALA A 223 -23.27 -10.57 24.17
CA ALA A 223 -22.33 -9.63 24.75
C ALA A 223 -22.41 -8.26 24.08
N SER A 224 -22.04 -7.25 24.85
CA SER A 224 -22.01 -5.86 24.45
C SER A 224 -20.90 -5.13 25.21
N LEU A 225 -20.10 -4.32 24.52
CA LEU A 225 -19.04 -3.52 25.12
C LEU A 225 -18.86 -2.21 24.35
N CYS A 226 -19.17 -1.09 25.00
CA CYS A 226 -18.93 0.23 24.47
C CYS A 226 -17.51 0.71 24.77
N GLY A 227 -16.92 1.37 23.78
CA GLY A 227 -15.69 2.11 23.93
C GLY A 227 -15.76 3.45 23.21
N ARG A 228 -14.84 4.35 23.57
CA ARG A 228 -14.59 5.58 22.82
C ARG A 228 -13.14 5.63 22.39
N LYS A 229 -12.89 6.22 21.22
CA LYS A 229 -11.52 6.49 20.78
C LYS A 229 -10.92 7.56 21.69
N ILE A 230 -9.63 7.43 21.97
CA ILE A 230 -8.83 8.50 22.58
C ILE A 230 -8.09 9.22 21.47
N ARG A 231 -7.50 8.47 20.53
CA ARG A 231 -6.83 8.97 19.33
C ARG A 231 -7.01 8.00 18.17
N GLN A 232 -6.93 8.54 16.97
CA GLN A 232 -6.78 7.78 15.72
C GLN A 232 -5.59 8.27 14.91
N TYR A 233 -5.17 7.44 13.95
CA TYR A 233 -4.09 7.78 13.03
C TYR A 233 -4.48 7.47 11.58
N PRO A 234 -4.36 8.45 10.66
CA PRO A 234 -4.11 9.88 10.94
C PRO A 234 -5.21 10.53 11.83
N PRO A 235 -4.96 11.65 12.52
CA PRO A 235 -6.02 12.34 13.29
C PRO A 235 -7.25 12.66 12.43
N LEU A 236 -8.45 12.72 13.03
CA LEU A 236 -9.75 13.07 12.42
C LEU A 236 -10.31 12.11 11.33
N CYS A 237 -9.47 11.50 10.49
CA CYS A 237 -9.91 10.57 9.42
C CYS A 237 -9.17 9.21 9.44
N GLY A 238 -8.76 8.74 10.62
CA GLY A 238 -7.87 7.59 10.79
C GLY A 238 -8.51 6.30 11.26
N SER A 239 -7.65 5.34 11.61
CA SER A 239 -8.05 4.14 12.35
C SER A 239 -7.72 4.31 13.83
N THR A 240 -8.46 3.65 14.71
CA THR A 240 -8.22 3.68 16.17
C THR A 240 -6.76 3.40 16.51
N SER A 241 -6.13 4.35 17.21
CA SER A 241 -4.79 4.23 17.75
C SER A 241 -4.82 3.90 19.24
N SER A 242 -5.76 4.49 19.96
CA SER A 242 -6.04 4.17 21.35
C SER A 242 -7.52 4.35 21.65
N CYS A 243 -8.04 3.54 22.58
CA CYS A 243 -9.42 3.62 23.03
C CYS A 243 -9.56 3.15 24.48
N GLU A 244 -10.68 3.51 25.10
CA GLU A 244 -11.04 3.12 26.46
C GLU A 244 -12.50 2.69 26.55
N VAL A 245 -12.82 1.92 27.59
CA VAL A 245 -14.20 1.53 27.92
C VAL A 245 -14.95 2.77 28.39
N VAL A 246 -16.19 2.89 27.95
CA VAL A 246 -17.12 3.93 28.39
C VAL A 246 -18.47 3.30 28.68
N SER A 247 -19.14 3.76 29.74
CA SER A 247 -20.54 3.41 29.98
C SER A 247 -21.39 4.38 29.16
N SER A 248 -22.07 3.87 28.13
CA SER A 248 -23.01 4.64 27.32
C SER A 248 -24.19 3.74 26.94
N PRO A 249 -25.24 3.69 27.78
CA PRO A 249 -26.45 2.94 27.47
C PRO A 249 -27.09 3.36 26.14
N GLU A 250 -26.99 4.64 25.78
CA GLU A 250 -27.52 5.18 24.52
C GLU A 250 -26.81 4.59 23.30
N VAL A 251 -25.48 4.55 23.28
CA VAL A 251 -24.70 3.94 22.19
C VAL A 251 -24.98 2.44 22.08
N GLU A 252 -25.09 1.76 23.22
CA GLU A 252 -25.48 0.35 23.28
C GLU A 252 -26.88 0.10 22.70
N GLU A 253 -27.87 0.90 23.12
CA GLU A 253 -29.25 0.80 22.66
C GLU A 253 -29.35 1.05 21.15
N ILE A 254 -28.72 2.11 20.63
CA ILE A 254 -28.74 2.42 19.19
C ILE A 254 -28.11 1.27 18.39
N THR A 255 -26.98 0.74 18.86
CA THR A 255 -26.32 -0.43 18.25
C THR A 255 -27.25 -1.64 18.25
N THR A 256 -27.89 -1.92 19.38
CA THR A 256 -28.82 -3.05 19.51
C THR A 256 -30.05 -2.89 18.63
N ARG A 257 -30.63 -1.69 18.53
CA ARG A 257 -31.80 -1.42 17.66
C ARG A 257 -31.47 -1.73 16.20
N PHE A 258 -30.30 -1.30 15.72
CA PHE A 258 -29.87 -1.57 14.34
C PHE A 258 -29.71 -3.07 14.09
N PHE A 259 -28.88 -3.77 14.88
CA PHE A 259 -28.57 -5.18 14.63
C PHE A 259 -29.73 -6.14 14.89
N LYS A 260 -30.62 -5.84 15.85
CA LYS A 260 -31.84 -6.63 16.05
C LYS A 260 -32.80 -6.54 14.87
N ARG A 261 -33.00 -5.34 14.29
CA ARG A 261 -33.93 -5.15 13.16
C ARG A 261 -33.52 -5.93 11.91
N ILE A 262 -32.22 -6.16 11.72
CA ILE A 262 -31.71 -6.94 10.59
C ILE A 262 -31.49 -8.43 10.92
N ASN A 263 -32.00 -8.91 12.05
CA ASN A 263 -31.85 -10.30 12.53
C ASN A 263 -30.39 -10.79 12.49
N PHE A 264 -29.49 -9.97 13.01
CA PHE A 264 -28.05 -10.22 12.90
C PHE A 264 -27.58 -11.47 13.65
N VAL A 265 -26.54 -12.13 13.13
CA VAL A 265 -25.85 -13.28 13.74
C VAL A 265 -24.34 -13.09 13.62
N GLY A 266 -23.59 -13.42 14.67
CA GLY A 266 -22.14 -13.37 14.72
C GLY A 266 -21.58 -12.07 15.33
N PRO A 267 -20.27 -11.82 15.16
CA PRO A 267 -19.63 -10.62 15.68
C PRO A 267 -19.99 -9.39 14.85
N CYS A 268 -20.22 -8.28 15.52
CA CYS A 268 -20.46 -6.99 14.90
C CYS A 268 -19.96 -5.83 15.74
N SER A 269 -19.86 -4.67 15.10
CA SER A 269 -19.74 -3.40 15.81
C SER A 269 -20.44 -2.28 15.08
N MET A 270 -20.76 -1.22 15.81
CA MET A 270 -21.21 0.05 15.25
C MET A 270 -20.24 1.15 15.67
N GLU A 271 -19.68 1.88 14.72
CA GLU A 271 -18.99 3.14 14.98
C GLU A 271 -19.96 4.30 14.82
N MET A 272 -19.92 5.22 15.80
CA MET A 272 -20.79 6.37 15.88
C MET A 272 -19.98 7.60 16.25
N LYS A 273 -20.40 8.78 15.79
CA LYS A 273 -19.83 10.05 16.24
C LYS A 273 -20.87 10.87 16.97
N ARG A 274 -20.53 11.36 18.15
CA ARG A 274 -21.34 12.34 18.87
C ARG A 274 -21.15 13.71 18.23
N ASP A 275 -22.24 14.34 17.82
CA ASP A 275 -22.17 15.71 17.34
C ASP A 275 -22.20 16.67 18.54
N PRO A 276 -21.16 17.51 18.74
CA PRO A 276 -21.15 18.46 19.85
C PRO A 276 -22.20 19.57 19.72
N ARG A 277 -22.79 19.79 18.54
CA ARG A 277 -23.77 20.85 18.27
C ARG A 277 -25.15 20.52 18.87
N ASP A 278 -25.57 19.26 18.81
CA ASP A 278 -26.88 18.82 19.29
C ASP A 278 -26.82 17.66 20.30
N GLY A 279 -25.63 17.11 20.54
CA GLY A 279 -25.37 16.04 21.49
C GLY A 279 -25.71 14.64 21.00
N LYS A 280 -26.26 14.47 19.79
CA LYS A 280 -26.75 13.17 19.27
C LYS A 280 -25.64 12.32 18.71
N PHE A 281 -25.87 11.00 18.69
CA PHE A 281 -24.97 10.04 18.05
C PHE A 281 -25.40 9.73 16.62
N TYR A 282 -24.51 10.01 15.68
CA TYR A 282 -24.67 9.72 14.26
C TYR A 282 -23.93 8.43 13.89
N LEU A 283 -24.60 7.50 13.23
CA LEU A 283 -24.00 6.24 12.78
C LEU A 283 -23.01 6.52 11.63
N ILE A 284 -21.79 5.98 11.75
CA ILE A 284 -20.70 6.22 10.79
C ILE A 284 -20.43 5.00 9.91
N GLU A 285 -20.15 3.85 10.54
CA GLU A 285 -19.89 2.59 9.82
C GLU A 285 -20.17 1.38 10.73
N PRO A 286 -20.82 0.33 10.22
CA PRO A 286 -20.89 -0.94 10.89
C PRO A 286 -19.71 -1.84 10.49
N THR A 287 -19.29 -2.71 11.40
CA THR A 287 -18.52 -3.90 11.05
C THR A 287 -19.44 -5.11 11.12
N VAL A 288 -19.48 -5.91 10.06
CA VAL A 288 -20.39 -7.05 9.90
C VAL A 288 -19.62 -8.31 9.50
N GLY A 289 -19.88 -9.42 10.19
CA GLY A 289 -19.37 -10.74 9.83
C GLY A 289 -17.88 -10.95 10.11
N ARG A 290 -17.20 -9.94 10.66
CA ARG A 290 -15.81 -10.00 11.13
C ARG A 290 -15.66 -9.22 12.43
N LEU A 291 -14.47 -9.29 13.02
CA LEU A 291 -14.09 -8.41 14.13
C LEU A 291 -13.33 -7.18 13.65
N ASP A 292 -13.20 -6.19 14.52
CA ASP A 292 -12.35 -5.02 14.28
C ASP A 292 -10.88 -5.27 14.58
N TRP A 293 -10.04 -4.37 14.06
CA TRP A 293 -8.60 -4.41 14.28
C TRP A 293 -8.21 -4.28 15.76
N ASN A 294 -9.03 -3.58 16.55
CA ASN A 294 -8.90 -3.46 17.99
C ASN A 294 -9.68 -4.53 18.75
N ASN A 295 -9.98 -5.72 18.19
CA ASN A 295 -10.67 -6.79 18.93
C ASN A 295 -9.98 -7.19 20.26
N GLY A 296 -8.67 -6.98 20.37
CA GLY A 296 -7.93 -7.14 21.63
C GLY A 296 -8.43 -6.22 22.76
N PHE A 297 -9.12 -5.12 22.44
CA PHE A 297 -9.84 -4.29 23.41
C PHE A 297 -10.92 -5.10 24.14
N ALA A 298 -11.74 -5.85 23.40
CA ALA A 298 -12.78 -6.70 23.98
C ALA A 298 -12.16 -7.79 24.86
N GLU A 299 -11.19 -8.53 24.33
CA GLU A 299 -10.47 -9.60 25.06
C GLU A 299 -9.83 -9.06 26.35
N GLY A 300 -9.18 -7.89 26.25
CA GLY A 300 -8.55 -7.20 27.36
C GLY A 300 -9.51 -6.86 28.50
N ASN A 301 -10.77 -6.59 28.17
CA ASN A 301 -11.84 -6.21 29.09
C ASN A 301 -12.77 -7.36 29.50
N GLY A 302 -12.39 -8.61 29.18
CA GLY A 302 -13.12 -9.81 29.61
C GLY A 302 -14.12 -10.33 28.58
N LEU A 303 -14.11 -9.79 27.36
CA LEU A 303 -15.00 -10.21 26.29
C LEU A 303 -14.24 -10.92 25.16
N PRO A 304 -14.06 -12.26 25.22
CA PRO A 304 -13.33 -13.00 24.20
C PRO A 304 -14.21 -13.32 22.98
N ILE A 305 -14.65 -12.29 22.25
CA ILE A 305 -15.56 -12.41 21.10
C ILE A 305 -15.11 -13.50 20.10
N PRO A 306 -13.83 -13.60 19.69
CA PRO A 306 -13.41 -14.66 18.77
C PRO A 306 -13.70 -16.07 19.31
N PHE A 307 -13.49 -16.29 20.61
CA PHE A 307 -13.73 -17.58 21.23
C PHE A 307 -15.22 -17.87 21.45
N MET A 308 -16.00 -16.85 21.82
CA MET A 308 -17.47 -16.97 21.84
C MET A 308 -18.00 -17.34 20.45
N ASN A 309 -17.45 -16.70 19.41
CA ASN A 309 -17.78 -16.98 18.03
C ASN A 309 -17.46 -18.43 17.64
N TYR A 310 -16.29 -18.92 18.05
CA TYR A 310 -15.89 -20.31 17.86
C TYR A 310 -16.88 -21.29 18.51
N LEU A 311 -17.23 -21.07 19.78
CA LEU A 311 -18.15 -21.94 20.51
C LEU A 311 -19.57 -21.91 19.92
N ASP A 312 -20.12 -20.74 19.61
CA ASP A 312 -21.45 -20.63 18.99
C ASP A 312 -21.51 -21.27 17.59
N ALA A 313 -20.45 -21.10 16.80
CA ALA A 313 -20.33 -21.70 15.47
C ALA A 313 -20.40 -23.24 15.53
N LEU A 314 -19.90 -23.84 16.62
CA LEU A 314 -19.98 -25.26 16.93
C LEU A 314 -21.24 -25.68 17.71
N GLY A 315 -22.05 -24.73 18.17
CA GLY A 315 -23.22 -25.03 19.02
C GLY A 315 -22.85 -25.38 20.47
N LEU A 316 -21.63 -25.04 20.90
CA LEU A 316 -21.15 -25.27 22.26
C LEU A 316 -21.62 -24.15 23.19
N PRO A 317 -21.97 -24.47 24.44
CA PRO A 317 -22.39 -23.46 25.42
C PRO A 317 -21.21 -22.58 25.83
N PHE A 318 -21.48 -21.30 26.06
CA PHE A 318 -20.57 -20.38 26.74
C PHE A 318 -21.36 -19.48 27.69
N SER A 319 -20.71 -19.13 28.81
CA SER A 319 -21.26 -18.26 29.84
C SER A 319 -21.51 -16.85 29.31
N GLU A 320 -22.48 -16.16 29.91
CA GLU A 320 -22.71 -14.75 29.63
C GLU A 320 -21.48 -13.89 29.96
N PHE A 321 -21.39 -12.75 29.30
CA PHE A 321 -20.26 -11.83 29.44
C PHE A 321 -20.21 -11.22 30.85
N ILE A 322 -19.02 -11.28 31.46
CA ILE A 322 -18.72 -10.61 32.72
C ILE A 322 -17.63 -9.56 32.48
N PRO A 323 -17.95 -8.26 32.54
CA PRO A 323 -16.95 -7.20 32.44
C PRO A 323 -15.88 -7.33 33.53
N LYS A 324 -14.63 -7.02 33.20
CA LYS A 324 -13.59 -6.90 34.23
C LYS A 324 -13.87 -5.70 35.14
N LYS A 325 -13.63 -5.89 36.45
CA LYS A 325 -13.71 -4.82 37.47
C LYS A 325 -12.87 -3.59 37.11
N ILE A 326 -11.68 -3.81 36.56
CA ILE A 326 -10.78 -2.73 36.13
C ILE A 326 -10.67 -2.78 34.61
N SER A 327 -11.24 -1.77 33.96
CA SER A 327 -11.17 -1.62 32.51
C SER A 327 -9.75 -1.35 32.03
N ARG A 328 -9.38 -1.94 30.90
CA ARG A 328 -8.11 -1.73 30.22
C ARG A 328 -8.32 -0.86 28.99
N ARG A 329 -7.42 0.09 28.78
CA ARG A 329 -7.31 0.78 27.48
C ARG A 329 -6.71 -0.16 26.46
N TRP A 330 -7.01 0.06 25.19
CA TRP A 330 -6.30 -0.62 24.12
C TRP A 330 -5.44 0.39 23.36
N ILE A 331 -4.18 0.05 23.08
CA ILE A 331 -3.22 0.97 22.47
C ILE A 331 -2.39 0.29 21.37
N ARG A 332 -2.39 0.92 20.20
CA ARG A 332 -1.43 0.70 19.12
C ARG A 332 -0.31 1.73 19.23
N TRP A 333 0.70 1.42 20.03
CA TRP A 333 1.79 2.32 20.42
C TRP A 333 2.38 3.15 19.29
N SER A 334 2.69 2.52 18.14
CA SER A 334 3.30 3.25 17.02
C SER A 334 2.39 4.32 16.44
N SER A 335 1.08 4.04 16.32
CA SER A 335 0.13 4.99 15.72
C SER A 335 -0.35 6.01 16.72
N ASP A 336 -0.48 5.61 18.00
CA ASP A 336 -0.77 6.52 19.10
C ASP A 336 0.32 7.57 19.26
N PHE A 337 1.59 7.16 19.23
CA PHE A 337 2.72 8.06 19.34
C PHE A 337 2.79 9.08 18.18
N GLU A 338 2.60 8.62 16.93
CA GLU A 338 2.63 9.54 15.77
C GLU A 338 1.43 10.48 15.77
N SER A 339 0.24 10.01 16.17
CA SER A 339 -0.97 10.84 16.34
C SER A 339 -0.76 11.89 17.45
N ALA A 340 -0.32 11.46 18.63
CA ALA A 340 -0.02 12.36 19.75
C ALA A 340 1.06 13.39 19.39
N LYS A 341 2.07 13.00 18.60
CA LYS A 341 3.09 13.94 18.11
C LYS A 341 2.47 15.03 17.22
N ILE A 342 1.56 14.66 16.31
CA ILE A 342 0.86 15.63 15.45
C ILE A 342 0.02 16.57 16.31
N ASP A 343 -0.79 16.05 17.23
CA ASP A 343 -1.65 16.87 18.09
C ASP A 343 -0.85 17.79 19.02
N ARG A 344 0.28 17.32 19.55
CA ARG A 344 1.19 18.14 20.34
C ARG A 344 1.80 19.28 19.54
N ASN A 345 2.23 19.01 18.30
CA ASN A 345 2.79 20.03 17.42
C ASN A 345 1.74 21.09 17.03
N ASN A 346 0.46 20.70 16.96
CA ASN A 346 -0.65 21.59 16.68
C ASN A 346 -1.18 22.34 17.92
N GLY A 347 -0.60 22.11 19.11
CA GLY A 347 -1.06 22.73 20.37
C GLY A 347 -2.33 22.10 20.98
N ASN A 348 -2.84 21.01 20.40
CA ASN A 348 -4.09 20.36 20.82
C ASN A 348 -3.91 19.35 21.98
N LEU A 349 -2.68 18.98 22.31
CA LEU A 349 -2.37 17.98 23.33
C LEU A 349 -1.12 18.38 24.13
N SER A 350 -1.20 18.31 25.46
CA SER A 350 -0.02 18.49 26.32
C SER A 350 0.73 17.17 26.55
N LEU A 351 2.02 17.24 26.92
CA LEU A 351 2.81 16.04 27.26
C LEU A 351 2.16 15.26 28.42
N TRP A 352 1.69 15.97 29.44
CA TRP A 352 1.04 15.38 30.62
C TRP A 352 -0.29 14.72 30.28
N ALA A 353 -1.11 15.37 29.43
CA ALA A 353 -2.36 14.78 28.95
C ALA A 353 -2.09 13.50 28.13
N TRP A 354 -1.04 13.49 27.31
CA TRP A 354 -0.63 12.29 26.60
C TRP A 354 -0.21 11.16 27.55
N LEU A 355 0.69 11.43 28.50
CA LEU A 355 1.14 10.44 29.50
C LEU A 355 -0.03 9.87 30.31
N TRP A 356 -0.97 10.72 30.70
CA TRP A 356 -2.18 10.30 31.40
C TRP A 356 -3.07 9.38 30.56
N SER A 357 -3.18 9.67 29.25
CA SER A 357 -4.02 8.88 28.34
C SER A 357 -3.48 7.47 28.05
N ILE A 358 -2.18 7.24 28.26
CA ILE A 358 -1.52 5.94 28.00
C ILE A 358 -1.21 5.13 29.28
N ARG A 359 -1.67 5.62 30.45
CA ARG A 359 -1.37 4.98 31.74
C ARG A 359 -1.98 3.56 31.84
N PRO A 360 -1.31 2.62 32.53
CA PRO A 360 -1.86 1.30 32.83
C PRO A 360 -3.21 1.34 33.58
N PRO A 361 -4.03 0.26 33.46
CA PRO A 361 -3.76 -0.95 32.70
C PRO A 361 -4.09 -0.84 31.20
N VAL A 362 -3.24 -1.43 30.37
CA VAL A 362 -3.33 -1.37 28.90
C VAL A 362 -3.26 -2.76 28.29
N THR A 363 -4.04 -2.99 27.24
CA THR A 363 -3.90 -4.10 26.29
C THR A 363 -3.25 -3.56 25.02
N SER A 364 -2.06 -4.08 24.69
CA SER A 364 -1.32 -3.62 23.52
C SER A 364 -1.83 -4.30 22.25
N ALA A 365 -1.85 -3.58 21.13
CA ALA A 365 -2.25 -4.12 19.84
C ALA A 365 -1.36 -5.27 19.35
N ILE A 366 -0.05 -5.16 19.56
CA ILE A 366 0.94 -6.12 19.04
C ILE A 366 1.72 -6.80 20.17
N PHE A 367 2.22 -6.06 21.16
CA PHE A 367 2.97 -6.66 22.26
C PHE A 367 2.07 -7.50 23.17
N ALA A 368 2.51 -8.70 23.54
CA ALA A 368 1.90 -9.52 24.57
C ALA A 368 3.02 -10.29 25.28
N VAL A 369 2.99 -10.36 26.61
CA VAL A 369 4.03 -11.03 27.41
C VAL A 369 4.11 -12.51 27.06
N ASP A 370 2.95 -13.12 26.85
CA ASP A 370 2.80 -14.51 26.47
C ASP A 370 2.96 -14.74 24.97
N ASP A 371 3.20 -13.71 24.15
CA ASP A 371 3.47 -13.84 22.72
C ASP A 371 4.33 -12.68 22.20
N PRO A 372 5.62 -12.63 22.59
CA PRO A 372 6.48 -11.47 22.35
C PRO A 372 7.03 -11.40 20.92
N LEU A 373 7.12 -12.53 20.22
CA LEU A 373 7.79 -12.64 18.92
C LEU A 373 7.23 -11.69 17.84
N PRO A 374 5.90 -11.52 17.66
CA PRO A 374 5.37 -10.54 16.71
C PRO A 374 5.91 -9.12 16.92
N PHE A 375 5.99 -8.68 18.18
CA PHE A 375 6.54 -7.36 18.52
C PHE A 375 8.05 -7.30 18.25
N MET A 376 8.80 -8.30 18.69
CA MET A 376 10.26 -8.34 18.50
C MET A 376 10.66 -8.32 17.03
N ILE A 377 9.97 -9.09 16.19
CA ILE A 377 10.20 -9.09 14.73
C ILE A 377 9.83 -7.75 14.12
N GLN A 378 8.73 -7.12 14.54
CA GLN A 378 8.34 -5.79 14.05
C GLN A 378 9.37 -4.73 14.45
N LEU A 379 9.84 -4.77 15.70
CA LEU A 379 10.88 -3.87 16.21
C LEU A 379 12.20 -4.06 15.48
N PHE A 380 12.67 -5.30 15.34
CA PHE A 380 13.88 -5.64 14.60
C PHE A 380 13.80 -5.18 13.14
N ARG A 381 12.69 -5.43 12.45
CA ARG A 381 12.48 -4.96 11.06
C ARG A 381 12.47 -3.43 10.98
N ARG A 382 11.88 -2.74 11.95
CA ARG A 382 11.89 -1.27 12.02
C ARG A 382 13.30 -0.72 12.25
N ILE A 383 14.06 -1.32 13.16
CA ILE A 383 15.47 -0.96 13.43
C ILE A 383 16.32 -1.24 12.20
N LYS A 384 16.23 -2.45 11.62
CA LYS A 384 16.93 -2.83 10.40
C LYS A 384 16.64 -1.87 9.26
N ARG A 385 15.38 -1.50 9.03
CA ARG A 385 15.02 -0.49 8.00
C ARG A 385 15.62 0.88 8.29
N LYS A 386 15.61 1.34 9.54
CA LYS A 386 16.27 2.59 9.92
C LYS A 386 17.78 2.51 9.70
N TYR A 387 18.41 1.42 10.11
CA TYR A 387 19.83 1.16 9.91
C TYR A 387 20.18 1.11 8.44
N THR A 388 19.45 0.35 7.62
CA THR A 388 19.62 0.31 6.17
C THR A 388 19.41 1.69 5.54
N ASN A 389 18.44 2.49 5.98
CA ASN A 389 18.26 3.85 5.48
C ASN A 389 19.41 4.78 5.88
N VAL A 390 19.95 4.66 7.10
CA VAL A 390 21.11 5.42 7.57
C VAL A 390 22.36 4.99 6.83
N VAL A 391 22.59 3.69 6.69
CA VAL A 391 23.67 3.10 5.90
C VAL A 391 23.53 3.48 4.44
N ASP A 392 22.33 3.48 3.85
CA ASP A 392 22.09 3.94 2.48
C ASP A 392 22.29 5.45 2.35
N ARG A 393 22.04 6.23 3.40
CA ARG A 393 22.33 7.68 3.45
C ARG A 393 23.82 7.93 3.58
N ILE A 394 24.54 7.16 4.42
CA ILE A 394 25.99 7.20 4.57
C ILE A 394 26.67 6.66 3.31
N ILE A 395 26.17 5.60 2.69
CA ILE A 395 26.59 5.07 1.40
C ILE A 395 26.20 6.06 0.30
N LYS A 396 25.10 6.81 0.38
CA LYS A 396 24.80 7.90 -0.58
C LYS A 396 25.75 9.07 -0.38
N ILE A 397 26.08 9.46 0.84
CA ILE A 397 27.01 10.55 1.16
C ILE A 397 28.44 10.14 0.83
N SER A 398 28.83 8.91 1.17
CA SER A 398 30.06 8.23 0.77
C SER A 398 30.07 8.12 -0.74
N LYS A 399 29.10 7.50 -1.43
CA LYS A 399 28.96 7.56 -2.90
C LYS A 399 28.86 8.98 -3.47
N LYS A 400 28.51 10.03 -2.73
CA LYS A 400 28.55 11.43 -3.18
C LYS A 400 29.97 12.01 -3.03
N LYS A 401 30.70 11.63 -1.97
CA LYS A 401 32.14 11.90 -1.73
C LYS A 401 33.04 11.06 -2.63
N SER A 402 32.78 9.76 -2.75
CA SER A 402 33.32 8.78 -3.70
C SER A 402 32.82 9.01 -5.13
N ARG A 403 31.67 9.63 -5.41
CA ARG A 403 31.44 10.20 -6.76
C ARG A 403 32.40 11.36 -6.99
N LYS A 404 32.64 12.20 -5.98
CA LYS A 404 33.71 13.22 -6.03
C LYS A 404 35.14 12.62 -6.08
N LEU A 405 35.36 11.37 -5.67
CA LEU A 405 36.69 10.71 -5.60
C LEU A 405 36.92 9.56 -6.60
N TYR A 406 35.88 9.00 -7.21
CA TYR A 406 35.89 7.87 -8.16
C TYR A 406 35.20 8.20 -9.49
N PHE A 407 35.00 9.48 -9.80
CA PHE A 407 34.99 9.92 -11.20
C PHE A 407 36.43 10.09 -11.71
N SER A 408 37.25 9.05 -11.56
CA SER A 408 38.17 8.66 -12.63
C SER A 408 37.36 7.82 -13.63
N GLU A 409 36.37 8.47 -14.26
CA GLU A 409 35.78 7.98 -15.50
C GLU A 409 36.93 7.78 -16.50
N LYS A 410 37.01 6.61 -17.13
CA LYS A 410 37.90 6.42 -18.29
C LYS A 410 37.42 7.36 -19.39
N TYR A 411 38.08 8.51 -19.51
CA TYR A 411 37.92 9.47 -20.60
C TYR A 411 38.46 8.84 -21.89
N ILE A 412 37.73 8.96 -23.00
CA ILE A 412 38.34 8.89 -24.33
C ILE A 412 38.71 10.33 -24.67
N ILE A 413 40.02 10.60 -24.72
CA ILE A 413 40.58 11.91 -25.03
C ILE A 413 40.66 12.03 -26.54
N PHE A 414 40.00 13.03 -27.13
CA PHE A 414 40.26 13.40 -28.51
C PHE A 414 41.40 14.41 -28.55
N LYS A 415 42.50 13.98 -29.16
CA LYS A 415 43.67 14.78 -29.53
C LYS A 415 43.59 14.97 -31.05
N LYS A 416 43.78 16.19 -31.57
CA LYS A 416 43.87 16.49 -33.00
C LYS A 416 45.06 15.76 -33.65
N ASN A 417 46.07 15.36 -32.86
CA ASN A 417 47.10 14.40 -33.24
C ASN A 417 47.25 13.28 -32.18
N ILE A 418 46.70 12.09 -32.47
CA ILE A 418 46.73 10.93 -31.59
C ILE A 418 48.07 10.19 -31.69
N ASP A 419 48.68 9.91 -30.55
CA ASP A 419 49.69 8.86 -30.42
C ASP A 419 48.97 7.50 -30.44
N LYS A 420 49.17 6.73 -31.51
CA LYS A 420 48.31 5.60 -31.93
C LYS A 420 48.40 4.39 -30.99
N ASP A 421 49.38 4.33 -30.11
CA ASP A 421 49.76 3.10 -29.42
C ASP A 421 48.93 2.79 -28.15
N ASN A 422 48.01 3.67 -27.75
CA ASN A 422 47.27 3.54 -26.47
C ASN A 422 45.73 3.53 -26.56
N LEU A 423 45.13 3.38 -27.75
CA LEU A 423 43.67 3.28 -27.89
C LEU A 423 43.20 1.80 -27.92
N PRO A 424 42.02 1.48 -27.34
CA PRO A 424 41.40 0.16 -27.52
C PRO A 424 41.11 -0.09 -29.01
N SER A 425 41.46 -1.27 -29.52
CA SER A 425 41.40 -1.66 -30.96
C SER A 425 40.05 -1.49 -31.68
N VAL A 426 38.96 -1.23 -30.93
CA VAL A 426 37.62 -0.93 -31.48
C VAL A 426 37.50 0.54 -31.92
N VAL A 427 38.28 1.45 -31.33
CA VAL A 427 38.24 2.89 -31.62
C VAL A 427 38.94 3.22 -32.95
N ASP A 428 39.95 2.44 -33.34
CA ASP A 428 40.64 2.58 -34.63
C ASP A 428 39.72 2.40 -35.84
N LYS A 429 38.57 1.75 -35.63
CA LYS A 429 37.55 1.51 -36.65
C LYS A 429 36.54 2.65 -36.76
N LEU A 430 36.59 3.67 -35.90
CA LEU A 430 35.63 4.77 -35.92
C LEU A 430 36.28 6.07 -36.41
N SER A 431 35.52 6.85 -37.18
CA SER A 431 35.83 8.23 -37.54
C SER A 431 34.69 9.14 -37.09
N PHE A 432 34.99 10.38 -36.71
CA PHE A 432 33.98 11.34 -36.27
C PHE A 432 34.08 12.62 -37.10
N LYS A 433 32.93 13.22 -37.38
CA LYS A 433 32.85 14.52 -38.04
C LYS A 433 31.73 15.36 -37.42
N GLU A 434 31.87 16.67 -37.47
CA GLU A 434 30.75 17.57 -37.18
C GLU A 434 29.69 17.46 -38.28
N ALA A 435 28.43 17.36 -37.88
CA ALA A 435 27.30 17.23 -38.78
C ALA A 435 27.03 18.56 -39.46
N ASN A 436 27.02 18.55 -40.78
CA ASN A 436 26.57 19.69 -41.56
C ASN A 436 25.05 19.54 -41.85
N PRO A 437 24.36 20.60 -42.31
CA PRO A 437 22.95 20.53 -42.67
C PRO A 437 22.57 19.33 -43.54
N GLU A 438 23.44 18.94 -44.48
CA GLU A 438 23.27 17.79 -45.38
C GLU A 438 23.24 16.44 -44.64
N ASP A 439 23.90 16.33 -43.48
CA ASP A 439 23.94 15.11 -42.68
C ASP A 439 22.64 14.87 -41.89
N ILE A 440 21.79 15.90 -41.74
CA ILE A 440 20.57 15.83 -40.91
C ILE A 440 19.55 14.86 -41.52
N HIS A 441 19.44 14.82 -42.85
CA HIS A 441 18.51 13.89 -43.51
C HIS A 441 18.91 12.42 -43.24
N GLU A 442 20.19 12.10 -43.38
CA GLU A 442 20.71 10.77 -43.10
C GLU A 442 20.62 10.43 -41.60
N PHE A 443 20.86 11.41 -40.73
CA PHE A 443 20.67 11.30 -39.29
C PHE A 443 19.21 10.95 -38.93
N ILE A 444 18.23 11.71 -39.42
CA ILE A 444 16.80 11.44 -39.17
C ILE A 444 16.43 10.07 -39.71
N ARG A 445 16.87 9.73 -40.93
CA ARG A 445 16.61 8.42 -41.54
C ARG A 445 17.16 7.28 -40.68
N ARG A 446 18.38 7.42 -40.16
CA ARG A 446 19.04 6.39 -39.36
C ARG A 446 18.49 6.27 -37.95
N PHE A 447 18.09 7.39 -37.37
CA PHE A 447 17.52 7.48 -36.03
C PHE A 447 16.00 7.71 -36.05
N LYS A 448 15.32 7.23 -37.11
CA LYS A 448 13.88 7.38 -37.37
C LYS A 448 12.95 7.06 -36.19
N PRO A 449 13.26 6.09 -35.30
CA PRO A 449 12.46 5.87 -34.09
C PRO A 449 12.47 7.04 -33.08
N HIS A 450 13.36 8.01 -33.25
CA HIS A 450 13.60 9.13 -32.33
C HIS A 450 13.41 10.49 -32.98
N TYR A 451 13.57 10.59 -34.30
CA TYR A 451 13.38 11.81 -35.07
C TYR A 451 12.57 11.46 -36.33
N ASN A 452 11.58 12.26 -36.65
CA ASN A 452 10.80 12.13 -37.88
C ASN A 452 11.14 13.28 -38.85
N GLU A 453 10.60 13.24 -40.06
CA GLU A 453 10.89 14.26 -41.08
C GLU A 453 10.46 15.68 -40.65
N ASN A 454 9.48 15.80 -39.76
CA ASN A 454 9.05 17.10 -39.24
C ASN A 454 10.07 17.71 -38.26
N ASP A 455 10.99 16.90 -37.71
CA ASP A 455 12.04 17.37 -36.81
C ASP A 455 13.21 18.04 -37.54
N TYR A 456 13.28 17.94 -38.88
CA TYR A 456 14.38 18.50 -39.68
C TYR A 456 14.60 19.99 -39.43
N GLY A 457 13.53 20.79 -39.47
CA GLY A 457 13.61 22.23 -39.23
C GLY A 457 14.08 22.57 -37.81
N SER A 458 13.66 21.79 -36.81
CA SER A 458 14.09 21.99 -35.41
C SER A 458 15.57 21.64 -35.22
N LEU A 459 16.05 20.54 -35.81
CA LEU A 459 17.45 20.12 -35.70
C LEU A 459 18.37 21.08 -36.44
N LEU A 460 17.96 21.54 -37.62
CA LEU A 460 18.69 22.56 -38.39
C LEU A 460 18.75 23.88 -37.63
N SER A 461 17.65 24.31 -37.01
CA SER A 461 17.62 25.51 -36.17
C SER A 461 18.59 25.41 -35.00
N ARG A 462 18.77 24.21 -34.42
CA ARG A 462 19.72 24.00 -33.32
C ARG A 462 21.17 24.14 -33.77
N ILE A 463 21.54 23.50 -34.88
CA ILE A 463 22.86 23.65 -35.50
C ILE A 463 23.14 25.12 -35.81
N ASN A 464 22.18 25.80 -36.44
CA ASN A 464 22.31 27.22 -36.78
C ASN A 464 22.36 28.14 -35.54
N SER A 465 21.83 27.70 -34.40
CA SER A 465 21.88 28.44 -33.13
C SER A 465 23.16 28.23 -32.31
N GLY A 466 24.14 27.50 -32.86
CA GLY A 466 25.45 27.28 -32.23
C GLY A 466 25.57 25.98 -31.42
N ASP A 467 24.59 25.07 -31.51
CA ASP A 467 24.75 23.71 -31.00
C ASP A 467 25.53 22.85 -32.02
N PHE A 468 26.60 22.18 -31.62
CA PHE A 468 27.36 21.27 -32.49
C PHE A 468 26.80 19.86 -32.40
N LEU A 469 26.45 19.26 -33.54
CA LEU A 469 26.15 17.84 -33.63
C LEU A 469 27.38 17.11 -34.16
N ILE A 470 27.89 16.10 -33.46
CA ILE A 470 29.01 15.26 -33.90
C ILE A 470 28.47 13.89 -34.28
N LEU A 471 28.80 13.40 -35.46
CA LEU A 471 28.45 12.07 -35.97
C LEU A 471 29.67 11.15 -35.99
N GLY A 472 29.47 9.90 -35.56
CA GLY A 472 30.49 8.86 -35.64
C GLY A 472 30.16 7.81 -36.70
N TYR A 473 31.17 7.39 -37.46
CA TYR A 473 31.11 6.44 -38.56
C TYR A 473 32.07 5.29 -38.32
N VAL A 474 31.80 4.14 -38.91
CA VAL A 474 32.79 3.07 -39.02
C VAL A 474 33.61 3.32 -40.29
N LYS A 475 34.94 3.25 -40.23
CA LYS A 475 35.85 3.55 -41.37
C LYS A 475 35.51 2.77 -42.64
N ASP A 476 35.02 1.53 -42.48
CA ASP A 476 34.65 0.65 -43.59
C ASP A 476 33.26 0.99 -44.20
N THR A 477 32.48 1.85 -43.55
CA THR A 477 31.18 2.37 -44.03
C THR A 477 31.04 3.86 -43.71
N PRO A 478 31.81 4.74 -44.38
CA PRO A 478 31.99 6.14 -43.99
C PRO A 478 30.76 7.04 -44.16
N ASN A 479 29.70 6.54 -44.81
CA ASN A 479 28.50 7.32 -45.12
C ASN A 479 27.29 6.97 -44.22
N THR A 480 27.44 6.06 -43.26
CA THR A 480 26.34 5.68 -42.37
C THR A 480 26.69 5.97 -40.92
N PRO A 481 26.07 6.98 -40.28
CA PRO A 481 26.35 7.30 -38.90
C PRO A 481 25.89 6.16 -37.99
N CYS A 482 26.75 5.80 -37.04
CA CYS A 482 26.51 4.77 -36.03
C CYS A 482 26.37 5.35 -34.61
N SER A 483 26.79 6.60 -34.40
CA SER A 483 26.67 7.33 -33.14
C SER A 483 26.52 8.83 -33.38
N PHE A 484 25.99 9.56 -32.39
CA PHE A 484 25.87 11.02 -32.45
C PHE A 484 25.97 11.68 -31.07
N PHE A 485 26.38 12.96 -31.03
CA PHE A 485 26.54 13.75 -29.80
C PHE A 485 26.15 15.22 -30.04
N TRP A 486 25.45 15.85 -29.10
CA TRP A 486 25.19 17.30 -29.13
C TRP A 486 26.10 18.02 -28.14
N LEU A 487 26.66 19.15 -28.55
CA LEU A 487 27.44 20.07 -27.73
C LEU A 487 26.79 21.45 -27.82
N THR A 488 26.72 22.18 -26.72
CA THR A 488 26.14 23.54 -26.68
C THR A 488 27.11 24.50 -26.00
N GLU A 489 27.12 25.78 -26.35
CA GLU A 489 27.96 26.79 -25.66
C GLU A 489 27.65 26.91 -24.14
N LYS A 490 26.50 26.41 -23.70
CA LYS A 490 26.09 26.37 -22.28
C LYS A 490 26.69 25.18 -21.52
N ASP A 491 27.29 24.22 -22.22
CA ASP A 491 27.97 23.11 -21.56
C ASP A 491 29.21 23.61 -20.82
N LYS A 492 29.41 23.07 -19.62
CA LYS A 492 30.42 23.52 -18.65
C LYS A 492 31.84 23.62 -19.23
N PHE A 493 32.12 22.82 -20.26
CA PHE A 493 33.33 22.86 -21.08
C PHE A 493 33.59 24.24 -21.74
N PHE A 494 32.60 24.84 -22.40
CA PHE A 494 32.77 26.13 -23.10
C PHE A 494 32.91 27.30 -22.11
N LEU A 495 32.23 27.23 -20.97
CA LEU A 495 32.35 28.20 -19.87
C LEU A 495 33.73 28.15 -19.18
N GLU A 496 34.35 26.97 -19.11
CA GLU A 496 35.73 26.79 -18.61
C GLU A 496 36.77 27.23 -19.67
N LYS A 497 36.49 27.07 -20.97
CA LYS A 497 37.33 27.53 -22.09
C LYS A 497 37.40 29.06 -22.21
N GLN A 498 36.30 29.78 -21.97
CA GLN A 498 36.32 31.26 -21.86
C GLN A 498 37.20 31.74 -20.70
N LYS A 499 37.31 30.95 -19.62
CA LYS A 499 38.19 31.26 -18.47
C LYS A 499 39.65 30.87 -18.68
N ALA A 500 39.93 29.97 -19.62
CA ALA A 500 41.26 29.42 -19.89
C ALA A 500 41.84 29.91 -21.23
N ALA A 501 41.57 31.17 -21.61
CA ALA A 501 42.07 31.78 -22.86
C ALA A 501 43.61 31.96 -22.93
N TYR A 502 44.38 31.36 -22.02
CA TYR A 502 45.83 31.28 -22.11
C TYR A 502 46.26 29.85 -21.84
N GLN A 503 46.95 29.27 -22.83
CA GLN A 503 47.71 28.02 -22.83
C GLN A 503 47.03 26.79 -23.45
N SER A 504 47.64 26.42 -24.59
CA SER A 504 47.90 25.07 -25.10
C SER A 504 46.81 24.35 -25.88
N ASP A 505 47.29 23.75 -26.97
CA ASP A 505 46.61 22.76 -27.80
C ASP A 505 46.09 21.59 -26.94
N GLU A 506 44.77 21.38 -27.02
CA GLU A 506 44.00 20.17 -26.73
C GLU A 506 43.48 19.91 -25.30
N ILE A 507 42.18 19.56 -25.23
CA ILE A 507 41.54 18.40 -24.57
C ILE A 507 40.01 18.65 -24.58
N CYS A 508 39.22 17.81 -25.26
CA CYS A 508 37.74 17.82 -25.16
C CYS A 508 37.26 16.68 -24.27
N SER A 509 36.46 16.99 -23.25
CA SER A 509 35.79 16.02 -22.37
C SER A 509 34.29 16.01 -22.67
N CYS A 510 33.77 14.90 -23.18
CA CYS A 510 32.35 14.78 -23.58
C CYS A 510 31.56 13.91 -22.58
N ARG A 511 30.35 14.37 -22.22
CA ARG A 511 29.43 13.69 -21.31
C ARG A 511 28.29 13.05 -22.12
N ALA A 512 28.09 11.75 -22.00
CA ALA A 512 26.89 11.11 -22.56
C ALA A 512 25.64 11.54 -21.76
N TYR A 513 24.74 12.31 -22.37
CA TYR A 513 23.47 12.66 -21.76
C TYR A 513 22.50 11.47 -21.79
N VAL A 514 22.34 10.79 -20.66
CA VAL A 514 21.18 9.94 -20.39
C VAL A 514 20.05 10.86 -19.90
N LEU A 515 18.95 10.94 -20.64
CA LEU A 515 17.75 11.73 -20.29
C LEU A 515 17.26 11.38 -18.87
N GLU A 516 16.68 12.36 -18.18
CA GLU A 516 16.27 12.23 -16.77
C GLU A 516 15.26 11.10 -16.53
N GLN A 517 14.36 10.84 -17.48
CA GLN A 517 13.43 9.70 -17.47
C GLN A 517 14.12 8.31 -17.59
N PHE A 518 15.39 8.28 -17.98
CA PHE A 518 16.23 7.08 -18.04
C PHE A 518 17.27 7.04 -16.91
N ARG A 519 17.23 7.98 -15.96
CA ARG A 519 18.08 7.98 -14.77
C ARG A 519 17.42 7.20 -13.64
N ASN A 520 18.10 6.15 -13.17
CA ASN A 520 17.97 5.51 -11.86
C ASN A 520 16.57 5.54 -11.21
N ILE A 521 15.70 4.61 -11.61
CA ILE A 521 14.61 4.15 -10.73
C ILE A 521 15.20 3.04 -9.85
N GLY A 522 15.16 3.24 -8.53
CA GLY A 522 15.99 2.52 -7.56
C GLY A 522 15.88 0.98 -7.60
N PHE A 523 17.03 0.32 -7.67
CA PHE A 523 17.18 -1.08 -7.32
C PHE A 523 17.44 -1.25 -5.81
N SER A 524 17.07 -2.40 -5.25
CA SER A 524 17.83 -2.93 -4.12
C SER A 524 19.19 -3.43 -4.64
N SER A 525 20.28 -3.24 -3.89
CA SER A 525 21.63 -3.65 -4.31
C SER A 525 21.71 -5.11 -4.76
N ASN A 526 20.90 -5.98 -4.15
CA ASN A 526 20.83 -7.40 -4.45
C ASN A 526 20.20 -7.68 -5.82
N TYR A 527 19.14 -6.96 -6.18
CA TYR A 527 18.49 -7.12 -7.48
C TYR A 527 19.39 -6.64 -8.62
N ARG A 528 20.16 -5.55 -8.41
CA ARG A 528 21.10 -5.06 -9.41
C ARG A 528 22.21 -6.07 -9.72
N LYS A 529 22.85 -6.62 -8.69
CA LYS A 529 23.90 -7.65 -8.86
C LYS A 529 23.34 -8.87 -9.59
N PHE A 530 22.13 -9.28 -9.25
CA PHE A 530 21.43 -10.37 -9.91
C PHE A 530 21.21 -10.12 -11.41
N VAL A 531 20.69 -8.95 -11.79
CA VAL A 531 20.47 -8.61 -13.21
C VAL A 531 21.80 -8.50 -13.96
N GLU A 532 22.83 -7.91 -13.35
CA GLU A 532 24.19 -7.85 -13.93
C GLU A 532 24.76 -9.25 -14.18
N SER A 533 24.64 -10.17 -13.22
CA SER A 533 25.07 -11.57 -13.38
C SER A 533 24.26 -12.31 -14.46
N PHE A 534 22.94 -12.14 -14.50
CA PHE A 534 22.08 -12.79 -15.48
C PHE A 534 22.32 -12.30 -16.91
N VAL A 535 22.59 -11.00 -17.08
CA VAL A 535 22.93 -10.41 -18.38
C VAL A 535 24.27 -10.95 -18.90
N LEU A 536 25.26 -11.12 -18.00
CA LEU A 536 26.53 -11.78 -18.33
C LEU A 536 26.33 -13.25 -18.73
N GLU A 537 25.50 -14.00 -17.99
CA GLU A 537 25.17 -15.41 -18.29
C GLU A 537 24.53 -15.57 -19.68
N LYS A 538 23.74 -14.59 -20.13
CA LYS A 538 23.13 -14.56 -21.47
C LYS A 538 24.06 -14.08 -22.58
N GLY A 539 25.35 -13.90 -22.31
CA GLY A 539 26.37 -13.55 -23.31
C GLY A 539 26.49 -12.06 -23.64
N TYR A 540 25.85 -11.19 -22.85
CA TYR A 540 25.98 -9.74 -22.99
C TYR A 540 27.15 -9.22 -22.14
N LYS A 541 27.83 -8.19 -22.60
CA LYS A 541 29.01 -7.59 -21.97
C LYS A 541 28.65 -6.64 -20.83
N SER A 542 27.56 -5.87 -20.95
CA SER A 542 27.12 -4.93 -19.93
C SER A 542 25.68 -4.46 -20.15
N ILE A 543 25.05 -3.91 -19.11
CA ILE A 543 23.76 -3.23 -19.20
C ILE A 543 24.00 -1.76 -19.56
N ILE A 544 23.37 -1.30 -20.63
CA ILE A 544 23.45 0.08 -21.12
C ILE A 544 22.35 0.93 -20.45
N SER A 545 21.12 0.43 -20.42
CA SER A 545 20.00 1.11 -19.75
C SER A 545 18.96 0.13 -19.21
N PHE A 546 18.17 0.60 -18.24
CA PHE A 546 17.17 -0.19 -17.54
C PHE A 546 15.99 0.69 -17.14
N VAL A 547 14.78 0.32 -17.54
CA VAL A 547 13.57 1.14 -17.35
C VAL A 547 12.45 0.26 -16.81
N ARG A 548 11.80 0.70 -15.72
CA ARG A 548 10.57 0.05 -15.26
C ARG A 548 9.42 0.52 -16.12
N LYS A 549 8.72 -0.40 -16.78
CA LYS A 549 7.44 -0.14 -17.46
C LYS A 549 6.37 -1.02 -16.82
N ASN A 550 5.47 -0.41 -16.04
CA ASN A 550 4.37 -1.08 -15.36
C ASN A 550 4.85 -2.29 -14.50
N ASN A 551 4.42 -3.51 -14.88
CA ASN A 551 4.70 -4.79 -14.22
C ASN A 551 5.98 -5.50 -14.71
N PHE A 552 6.71 -4.92 -15.65
CA PHE A 552 7.93 -5.50 -16.23
C PHE A 552 9.08 -4.49 -16.33
N TYR A 553 10.27 -5.01 -16.61
CA TYR A 553 11.47 -4.21 -16.77
C TYR A 553 11.98 -4.31 -18.20
N GLN A 554 12.19 -3.18 -18.85
CA GLN A 554 12.87 -3.10 -20.14
C GLN A 554 14.37 -2.94 -19.90
N ILE A 555 15.18 -3.76 -20.57
CA ILE A 555 16.63 -3.77 -20.46
C ILE A 555 17.22 -3.50 -21.84
N LYS A 556 18.22 -2.62 -21.90
CA LYS A 556 19.11 -2.48 -23.06
C LYS A 556 20.50 -2.99 -22.69
N ALA A 557 20.98 -4.01 -23.38
CA ALA A 557 22.26 -4.67 -23.07
C ALA A 557 23.21 -4.63 -24.28
N LEU A 558 24.52 -4.54 -24.00
CA LEU A 558 25.58 -4.51 -25.00
C LEU A 558 26.07 -5.93 -25.29
N LYS A 559 26.12 -6.34 -26.55
CA LYS A 559 26.74 -7.61 -26.96
C LYS A 559 28.27 -7.53 -26.94
N SER A 560 28.91 -8.70 -26.94
CA SER A 560 30.34 -8.84 -27.22
C SER A 560 30.75 -8.22 -28.56
N THR A 561 29.85 -8.19 -29.53
CA THR A 561 30.03 -7.58 -30.86
C THR A 561 29.92 -6.05 -30.89
N GLY A 562 29.59 -5.41 -29.76
CA GLY A 562 29.44 -3.95 -29.68
C GLY A 562 28.06 -3.40 -30.06
N CYS A 563 27.13 -4.24 -30.54
CA CYS A 563 25.74 -3.85 -30.79
C CYS A 563 24.90 -3.90 -29.51
N SER A 564 23.91 -3.01 -29.39
CA SER A 564 22.94 -3.03 -28.27
C SER A 564 21.65 -3.72 -28.65
N GLU A 565 21.09 -4.55 -27.77
CA GLU A 565 19.75 -5.13 -27.92
C GLU A 565 18.81 -4.66 -26.81
N ILE A 566 17.51 -4.61 -27.13
CA ILE A 566 16.45 -4.26 -26.19
C ILE A 566 15.60 -5.50 -25.94
N GLY A 567 15.26 -5.75 -24.68
CA GLY A 567 14.35 -6.83 -24.30
C GLY A 567 13.61 -6.55 -22.99
N TYR A 568 12.62 -7.39 -22.68
CA TYR A 568 11.87 -7.38 -21.44
C TYR A 568 12.35 -8.48 -20.51
N LEU A 569 12.66 -8.11 -19.26
CA LEU A 569 12.99 -9.05 -18.20
C LEU A 569 11.74 -9.34 -17.37
N TRP A 570 11.32 -10.58 -17.43
CA TRP A 570 10.27 -11.18 -16.63
C TRP A 570 10.89 -11.90 -15.44
N ARG A 571 10.38 -11.62 -14.23
CA ARG A 571 10.73 -12.36 -13.02
C ARG A 571 9.46 -12.64 -12.23
N ARG A 572 9.15 -13.92 -12.03
CA ARG A 572 8.06 -14.38 -11.16
C ARG A 572 8.61 -15.37 -10.13
N VAL A 573 8.19 -15.25 -8.89
CA VAL A 573 8.51 -16.24 -7.85
C VAL A 573 7.21 -16.96 -7.51
N ILE A 574 7.17 -18.27 -7.75
CA ILE A 574 6.01 -19.14 -7.52
C ILE A 574 6.47 -20.30 -6.63
N PHE A 575 5.87 -20.46 -5.45
CA PHE A 575 6.23 -21.50 -4.46
C PHE A 575 7.72 -21.55 -4.11
N GLY A 576 8.36 -20.38 -3.98
CA GLY A 576 9.80 -20.29 -3.71
C GLY A 576 10.71 -20.66 -4.91
N LYS A 577 10.14 -21.09 -6.05
CA LYS A 577 10.85 -21.25 -7.31
C LYS A 577 10.81 -19.95 -8.11
N GLU A 578 11.97 -19.54 -8.60
CA GLU A 578 12.14 -18.32 -9.37
C GLU A 578 12.12 -18.62 -10.87
N PHE A 579 11.22 -17.98 -11.59
CA PHE A 579 11.04 -18.08 -13.04
C PHE A 579 11.48 -16.77 -13.67
N ILE A 580 12.55 -16.82 -14.47
CA ILE A 580 13.13 -15.64 -15.12
C ILE A 580 13.16 -15.87 -16.63
N LYS A 581 12.67 -14.89 -17.39
CA LYS A 581 12.73 -14.89 -18.86
C LYS A 581 13.20 -13.52 -19.34
N LEU A 582 14.22 -13.49 -20.18
CA LEU A 582 14.53 -12.32 -21.01
C LEU A 582 13.91 -12.56 -22.38
N GLU A 583 12.98 -11.68 -22.74
CA GLU A 583 12.30 -11.72 -24.04
C GLU A 583 12.84 -10.57 -24.87
N LEU A 584 13.56 -10.89 -25.95
CA LEU A 584 14.11 -9.88 -26.85
C LEU A 584 12.97 -9.28 -27.68
N LEU A 585 13.08 -7.98 -27.97
CA LEU A 585 12.19 -7.26 -28.88
C LEU A 585 12.55 -7.51 -30.34
#